data_AF-A0A949RN41-F1
#
_entry.id   AF-A0A949RN41-F1
#
_cell.length_a   1.000
_cell.length_b   1.000
_cell.length_c   1.000
_cell.angle_alpha   90.00
_cell.angle_beta   90.00
_cell.angle_gamma   90.00
#
_symmetry.space_group_name_H-M   'P 1'
#
loop_
_entity.id
_entity.type
_entity.pdbx_description
1 polymer ?
#
loop_
_entity_poly.entity_id
_entity_poly.type
_entity_poly.pdbx_seq_one_letter_code
_entity_poly.pdbx_strand_id
1 'polypeptide(L)'
;MPGYLEGYGAGEEQRERKIRRIVLSLLGAIIVGAVLYFTFRDYPSERKLNQFLDALRRQDYKTAYSYWGCSAEAPCRDYPYDKFLEDWGPKGVNAKFSGSSIGDSERCGTGFMAALNSGNDEVSLWVERDTGVLSYAPWQQCPEKKLRLMKWLRMKFGRG
;
A
#
# COMPACT_ATOMS: atom_id res chain seq x y z
N MET A 1 -15.35 5.72 -67.90
CA MET A 1 -15.75 5.96 -66.49
C MET A 1 -14.71 5.29 -65.58
N PRO A 2 -13.69 6.02 -65.10
CA PRO A 2 -12.59 5.43 -64.31
C PRO A 2 -12.73 5.60 -62.78
N GLY A 3 -13.81 6.20 -62.27
CA GLY A 3 -13.94 6.59 -60.86
C GLY A 3 -14.23 5.47 -59.84
N TYR A 4 -14.38 4.20 -60.25
CA TYR A 4 -14.68 3.11 -59.32
C TYR A 4 -13.43 2.52 -58.64
N LEU A 5 -12.23 2.73 -59.18
CA LEU A 5 -10.98 2.19 -58.62
C LEU A 5 -10.24 3.18 -57.70
N GLU A 6 -10.52 4.48 -57.80
CA GLU A 6 -9.83 5.53 -57.03
C GLU A 6 -10.21 5.53 -55.54
N GLY A 7 -11.34 4.93 -55.17
CA GLY A 7 -11.81 4.79 -53.78
C GLY A 7 -11.41 3.48 -53.08
N TYR A 8 -10.95 2.47 -53.83
CA TYR A 8 -10.79 1.08 -53.35
C TYR A 8 -9.50 0.80 -52.55
N GLY A 9 -8.76 1.85 -52.16
CA GLY A 9 -7.57 1.74 -51.29
C GLY A 9 -7.42 2.91 -50.31
N ALA A 10 -7.88 4.11 -50.69
CA ALA A 10 -7.78 5.30 -49.85
C ALA A 10 -8.58 5.20 -48.53
N GLY A 11 -9.72 4.49 -48.53
CA GLY A 11 -10.50 4.24 -47.32
C GLY A 11 -9.85 3.23 -46.37
N GLU A 12 -9.09 2.28 -46.91
CA GLU A 12 -8.44 1.21 -46.16
C GLU A 12 -7.19 1.73 -45.44
N GLU A 13 -6.38 2.56 -46.11
CA GLU A 13 -5.24 3.23 -45.49
C GLU A 13 -5.66 4.18 -44.35
N GLN A 14 -6.76 4.92 -44.53
CA GLN A 14 -7.28 5.81 -43.48
C GLN A 14 -7.82 5.02 -42.29
N ARG A 15 -8.47 3.87 -42.53
CA ARG A 15 -8.92 2.96 -41.46
C ARG A 15 -7.73 2.36 -40.74
N GLU A 16 -6.69 1.91 -41.44
CA GLU A 16 -5.49 1.34 -40.85
C GLU A 16 -4.77 2.35 -39.96
N ARG A 17 -4.59 3.60 -40.41
CA ARG A 17 -3.98 4.67 -39.59
C ARG A 17 -4.81 4.97 -38.33
N LYS A 18 -6.14 4.98 -38.44
CA LYS A 18 -7.04 5.16 -37.29
C LYS A 18 -6.95 3.98 -36.32
N ILE A 19 -7.03 2.75 -36.83
CA ILE A 19 -6.91 1.52 -36.02
C ILE A 19 -5.55 1.49 -35.33
N ARG A 20 -4.45 1.78 -36.03
CA ARG A 20 -3.11 1.85 -35.45
C ARG A 20 -3.00 2.89 -34.33
N ARG A 21 -3.56 4.08 -34.52
CA ARG A 21 -3.62 5.11 -33.45
C ARG A 21 -4.45 4.65 -32.26
N ILE A 22 -5.60 4.04 -32.50
CA ILE A 22 -6.47 3.51 -31.43
C ILE A 22 -5.72 2.43 -30.66
N VAL A 23 -5.15 1.45 -31.35
CA VAL A 23 -4.37 0.35 -30.74
C VAL A 23 -3.20 0.89 -29.93
N LEU A 24 -2.43 1.84 -30.46
CA LEU A 24 -1.32 2.46 -29.74
C LEU A 24 -1.78 3.26 -28.52
N SER A 25 -2.89 4.00 -28.65
CA SER A 25 -3.46 4.76 -27.52
C SER A 25 -3.98 3.84 -26.41
N LEU A 26 -4.59 2.71 -26.78
CA LEU A 26 -5.15 1.74 -25.87
C LEU A 26 -4.03 0.95 -25.16
N LEU A 27 -2.97 0.58 -25.88
CA LEU A 27 -1.74 0.04 -25.28
C LEU A 27 -1.10 1.03 -24.29
N GLY A 28 -0.98 2.29 -24.68
CA GLY A 28 -0.48 3.35 -23.80
C GLY A 28 -1.32 3.49 -22.53
N ALA A 29 -2.64 3.49 -22.66
CA ALA A 29 -3.57 3.57 -21.53
C ALA A 29 -3.45 2.36 -20.59
N ILE A 30 -3.27 1.14 -21.11
CA ILE A 30 -3.05 -0.06 -20.30
C ILE A 30 -1.76 0.04 -19.51
N ILE A 31 -0.66 0.49 -20.14
CA ILE A 31 0.63 0.64 -19.46
C ILE A 31 0.53 1.68 -18.35
N VAL A 32 -0.06 2.84 -18.63
CA VAL A 32 -0.26 3.90 -17.62
C VAL A 32 -1.16 3.40 -16.49
N GLY A 33 -2.26 2.74 -16.83
CA GLY A 33 -3.19 2.14 -15.85
C GLY A 33 -2.51 1.10 -14.96
N ALA A 34 -1.66 0.24 -15.54
CA ALA A 34 -0.88 -0.73 -14.78
C ALA A 34 0.10 -0.04 -13.82
N VAL A 35 0.86 0.95 -14.30
CA VAL A 35 1.81 1.71 -13.46
C VAL A 35 1.08 2.38 -12.30
N LEU A 36 -0.02 3.10 -12.58
CA LEU A 36 -0.82 3.74 -11.55
C LEU A 36 -1.37 2.73 -10.55
N TYR A 37 -1.91 1.61 -11.03
CA TYR A 37 -2.41 0.56 -10.16
C TYR A 37 -1.30 0.01 -9.24
N PHE A 38 -0.12 -0.30 -9.77
CA PHE A 38 0.99 -0.81 -8.95
C PHE A 38 1.51 0.21 -7.95
N THR A 39 1.48 1.51 -8.25
CA THR A 39 1.90 2.58 -7.34
C THR A 39 0.86 2.85 -6.24
N PHE A 40 -0.43 2.91 -6.58
CA PHE A 40 -1.49 3.32 -5.64
C PHE A 40 -2.15 2.16 -4.89
N ARG A 41 -1.88 0.91 -5.27
CA ARG A 41 -2.49 -0.27 -4.65
C ARG A 41 -2.25 -0.40 -3.14
N ASP A 42 -1.09 0.02 -2.65
CA ASP A 42 -0.71 -0.14 -1.23
C ASP A 42 -1.02 1.12 -0.38
N TYR A 43 -1.44 2.21 -1.03
CA TYR A 43 -1.85 3.46 -0.39
C TYR A 43 -2.91 3.32 0.72
N PRO A 44 -3.98 2.49 0.60
CA PRO A 44 -4.96 2.37 1.68
C PRO A 44 -4.36 1.81 2.97
N SER A 45 -3.47 0.82 2.89
CA SER A 45 -2.82 0.21 4.05
C SER A 45 -1.86 1.20 4.74
N GLU A 46 -1.06 1.91 3.94
CA GLU A 46 -0.16 2.94 4.45
C GLU A 46 -0.92 4.09 5.12
N ARG A 47 -2.04 4.52 4.53
CA ARG A 47 -2.91 5.55 5.10
C ARG A 47 -3.49 5.13 6.46
N LYS A 48 -3.92 3.87 6.60
CA LYS A 48 -4.43 3.35 7.89
C LYS A 48 -3.36 3.37 8.97
N LEU A 49 -2.15 2.96 8.62
CA LEU A 49 -1.02 2.99 9.55
C LEU A 49 -0.65 4.42 9.96
N ASN A 50 -0.62 5.35 9.01
CA ASN A 50 -0.40 6.77 9.29
C ASN A 50 -1.49 7.36 10.19
N GLN A 51 -2.76 7.01 9.97
CA GLN A 51 -3.86 7.44 10.83
C GLN A 51 -3.75 6.88 12.26
N PHE A 52 -3.29 5.64 12.41
CA PHE A 52 -2.99 5.06 13.71
C PHE A 52 -1.88 5.85 14.43
N LEU A 53 -0.76 6.13 13.74
CA LEU A 53 0.34 6.93 14.29
C LEU A 53 -0.10 8.37 14.63
N ASP A 54 -0.92 8.99 13.78
CA ASP A 54 -1.51 10.31 14.04
C ASP A 54 -2.36 10.30 15.33
N ALA A 55 -3.16 9.25 15.54
CA ALA A 55 -3.96 9.10 16.75
C ALA A 55 -3.07 8.95 18.00
N LEU A 56 -1.98 8.18 17.90
CA LEU A 56 -0.98 8.06 18.98
C LEU A 56 -0.32 9.41 19.30
N ARG A 57 0.04 10.21 18.27
CA ARG A 57 0.62 11.55 18.47
C ARG A 57 -0.34 12.51 19.15
N ARG A 58 -1.64 12.38 18.87
CA ARG A 58 -2.71 13.17 19.52
C ARG A 58 -3.09 12.63 20.90
N GLN A 59 -2.44 11.57 21.37
CA GLN A 59 -2.78 10.86 22.61
C GLN A 59 -4.22 10.32 22.63
N ASP A 60 -4.81 10.10 21.45
CA ASP A 60 -6.14 9.53 21.29
C ASP A 60 -6.05 8.01 21.16
N TYR A 61 -5.82 7.37 22.31
CA TYR A 61 -5.64 5.92 22.41
C TYR A 61 -6.90 5.13 22.07
N LYS A 62 -8.09 5.71 22.28
CA LYS A 62 -9.37 5.07 21.92
C LYS A 62 -9.50 4.96 20.41
N THR A 63 -9.22 6.04 19.69
CA THR A 63 -9.20 6.04 18.23
C THR A 63 -8.08 5.14 17.71
N ALA A 64 -6.89 5.19 18.31
CA ALA A 64 -5.78 4.32 17.92
C ALA A 64 -6.14 2.82 18.06
N TYR A 65 -6.81 2.43 19.14
CA TYR A 65 -7.25 1.06 19.38
C TYR A 65 -8.32 0.59 18.37
N SER A 66 -9.17 1.49 17.87
CA SER A 66 -10.16 1.17 16.82
C SER A 66 -9.54 0.61 15.53
N TYR A 67 -8.29 0.98 15.21
CA TYR A 67 -7.57 0.45 14.06
C TYR A 67 -7.14 -1.01 14.22
N TRP A 68 -7.11 -1.54 15.45
CA TRP A 68 -6.90 -2.96 15.73
C TRP A 68 -8.19 -3.80 15.53
N GLY A 69 -9.26 -3.18 15.03
CA GLY A 69 -10.54 -3.84 14.77
C GLY A 69 -11.42 -4.00 16.03
N CYS A 70 -11.03 -3.39 17.14
CA CYS A 70 -11.70 -3.48 18.44
C CYS A 70 -11.94 -2.10 19.04
N SER A 71 -12.96 -1.96 19.88
CA SER A 71 -13.28 -0.69 20.55
C SER A 71 -13.15 -0.83 22.05
N ALA A 72 -13.06 0.30 22.77
CA ALA A 72 -13.03 0.28 24.23
C ALA A 72 -14.31 -0.34 24.84
N GLU A 73 -15.43 -0.28 24.10
CA GLU A 73 -16.73 -0.85 24.49
C GLU A 73 -16.87 -2.33 24.10
N ALA A 74 -16.18 -2.77 23.04
CA ALA A 74 -16.11 -4.16 22.58
C ALA A 74 -14.64 -4.55 22.34
N PRO A 75 -13.90 -4.88 23.42
CA PRO A 75 -12.48 -5.19 23.33
C PRO A 75 -12.22 -6.52 22.64
N CYS A 76 -11.06 -6.63 21.99
CA CYS A 76 -10.55 -7.88 21.45
C CYS A 76 -10.31 -8.89 22.58
N ARG A 77 -10.72 -10.14 22.38
CA ARG A 77 -10.52 -11.21 23.38
C ARG A 77 -9.05 -11.36 23.78
N ASP A 78 -8.16 -11.34 22.80
CA ASP A 78 -6.74 -11.65 22.99
C ASP A 78 -5.87 -10.38 23.09
N TYR A 79 -6.48 -9.19 22.98
CA TYR A 79 -5.77 -7.90 23.05
C TYR A 79 -6.68 -6.79 23.61
N PRO A 80 -6.99 -6.80 24.92
CA PRO A 80 -7.88 -5.81 25.53
C PRO A 80 -7.25 -4.41 25.57
N TYR A 81 -8.08 -3.40 25.82
CA TYR A 81 -7.65 -1.99 25.83
C TYR A 81 -6.53 -1.70 26.86
N ASP A 82 -6.55 -2.36 28.01
CA ASP A 82 -5.49 -2.18 29.02
C ASP A 82 -4.12 -2.68 28.52
N LYS A 83 -4.09 -3.80 27.78
CA LYS A 83 -2.88 -4.29 27.12
C LYS A 83 -2.42 -3.35 26.01
N PHE A 84 -3.35 -2.80 25.26
CA PHE A 84 -3.04 -1.76 24.29
C PHE A 84 -2.39 -0.53 24.95
N LEU A 85 -2.85 -0.10 26.12
CA LEU A 85 -2.23 1.01 26.86
C LEU A 85 -0.86 0.65 27.45
N GLU A 86 -0.64 -0.60 27.88
CA GLU A 86 0.69 -1.09 28.29
C GLU A 86 1.71 -1.03 27.13
N ASP A 87 1.26 -1.28 25.91
CA ASP A 87 2.12 -1.22 24.73
C ASP A 87 2.26 0.21 24.19
N TRP A 88 1.16 0.88 23.90
CA TRP A 88 1.12 2.12 23.11
C TRP A 88 0.78 3.37 23.91
N GLY A 89 0.44 3.23 25.19
CA GLY A 89 0.11 4.34 26.08
C GLY A 89 1.31 5.26 26.37
N PRO A 90 1.12 6.30 27.20
CA PRO A 90 2.14 7.34 27.42
C PRO A 90 3.41 6.82 28.12
N LYS A 91 3.29 5.72 28.88
CA LYS A 91 4.39 5.00 29.51
C LYS A 91 4.60 3.61 28.91
N GLY A 92 3.99 3.35 27.76
CA GLY A 92 4.03 2.04 27.13
C GLY A 92 5.36 1.75 26.47
N VAL A 93 5.64 0.47 26.23
CA VAL A 93 6.90 -0.01 25.61
C VAL A 93 7.14 0.64 24.24
N ASN A 94 6.05 0.91 23.51
CA ASN A 94 6.02 1.48 22.17
C ASN A 94 5.72 2.98 22.12
N ALA A 95 5.67 3.67 23.26
CA ALA A 95 5.40 5.12 23.32
C ALA A 95 6.36 5.95 22.43
N LYS A 96 7.62 5.49 22.34
CA LYS A 96 8.69 6.08 21.51
C LYS A 96 8.43 6.03 19.99
N PHE A 97 7.51 5.20 19.53
CA PHE A 97 7.17 5.08 18.11
C PHE A 97 6.04 6.02 17.67
N SER A 98 5.34 6.67 18.61
CA SER A 98 4.29 7.65 18.27
C SER A 98 4.80 8.76 17.33
N GLY A 99 6.01 9.25 17.55
CA GLY A 99 6.66 10.25 16.71
C GLY A 99 7.41 9.71 15.49
N SER A 100 7.48 8.39 15.30
CA SER A 100 8.24 7.79 14.18
C SER A 100 7.42 7.76 12.89
N SER A 101 8.12 7.82 11.76
CA SER A 101 7.54 7.58 10.45
C SER A 101 7.67 6.11 10.06
N ILE A 102 6.84 5.69 9.11
CA ILE A 102 6.95 4.35 8.51
C ILE A 102 8.32 4.22 7.84
N GLY A 103 9.07 3.20 8.23
CA GLY A 103 10.39 2.87 7.71
C GLY A 103 10.31 1.95 6.49
N ASP A 104 10.88 0.75 6.61
CA ASP A 104 10.74 -0.25 5.54
C ASP A 104 9.30 -0.78 5.54
N SER A 105 8.73 -0.89 4.34
CA SER A 105 7.40 -1.46 4.17
C SER A 105 7.37 -2.40 2.98
N GLU A 106 6.73 -3.54 3.21
CA GLU A 106 6.65 -4.61 2.26
C GLU A 106 5.29 -5.27 2.25
N ARG A 107 4.87 -5.58 1.04
CA ARG A 107 3.69 -6.39 0.83
C ARG A 107 4.06 -7.85 1.08
N CYS A 108 3.27 -8.52 1.90
CA CYS A 108 3.53 -9.91 2.26
C CYS A 108 2.22 -10.70 2.16
N GLY A 109 2.08 -11.56 1.15
CA GLY A 109 0.85 -12.33 0.94
C GLY A 109 -0.42 -11.47 0.93
N THR A 110 -1.32 -11.68 1.89
CA THR A 110 -2.61 -10.98 2.01
C THR A 110 -2.50 -9.61 2.69
N GLY A 111 -1.43 -9.31 3.42
CA GLY A 111 -1.30 -8.06 4.16
C GLY A 111 -0.18 -7.14 3.69
N PHE A 112 0.02 -6.11 4.49
CA PHE A 112 1.03 -5.08 4.37
C PHE A 112 1.81 -5.01 5.67
N MET A 113 3.10 -5.27 5.62
CA MET A 113 4.01 -5.20 6.76
C MET A 113 4.78 -3.89 6.72
N ALA A 114 4.89 -3.25 7.87
CA ALA A 114 5.58 -1.97 8.01
C ALA A 114 6.38 -1.93 9.31
N ALA A 115 7.65 -1.59 9.19
CA ALA A 115 8.54 -1.37 10.31
C ALA A 115 8.45 0.10 10.79
N LEU A 116 8.23 0.28 12.08
CA LEU A 116 8.39 1.55 12.76
C LEU A 116 9.77 1.57 13.41
N ASN A 117 10.56 2.59 13.09
CA ASN A 117 11.93 2.72 13.61
C ASN A 117 12.00 3.90 14.58
N SER A 118 12.52 3.65 15.78
CA SER A 118 12.80 4.68 16.78
C SER A 118 14.16 4.41 17.42
N GLY A 119 15.19 5.06 16.89
CA GLY A 119 16.58 4.83 17.30
C GLY A 119 17.05 3.42 16.91
N ASN A 120 17.41 2.61 17.92
CA ASN A 120 17.85 1.22 17.74
C ASN A 120 16.71 0.20 17.85
N ASP A 121 15.50 0.66 18.17
CA ASP A 121 14.35 -0.21 18.34
C ASP A 121 13.49 -0.19 17.08
N GLU A 122 13.00 -1.38 16.72
CA GLU A 122 12.14 -1.60 15.56
C GLU A 122 10.91 -2.40 15.98
N VAL A 123 9.73 -1.94 15.55
CA VAL A 123 8.46 -2.66 15.72
C VAL A 123 7.82 -2.86 14.36
N SER A 124 7.61 -4.13 14.00
CA SER A 124 6.91 -4.49 12.77
C SER A 124 5.42 -4.65 13.03
N LEU A 125 4.63 -3.88 12.29
CA LEU A 125 3.17 -3.95 12.28
C LEU A 125 2.68 -4.58 10.99
N TRP A 126 1.57 -5.29 11.09
CA TRP A 126 0.84 -5.87 9.99
C TRP A 126 -0.50 -5.17 9.82
N VAL A 127 -0.84 -4.87 8.59
CA VAL A 127 -2.15 -4.36 8.19
C VAL A 127 -2.76 -5.39 7.24
N GLU A 128 -3.88 -5.97 7.63
CA GLU A 128 -4.63 -6.85 6.74
C GLU A 128 -5.23 -6.03 5.60
N ARG A 129 -5.06 -6.45 4.35
CA ARG A 129 -5.44 -5.60 3.19
C ARG A 129 -6.94 -5.52 2.98
N ASP A 130 -7.65 -6.60 3.29
CA ASP A 130 -9.09 -6.70 3.04
C ASP A 130 -9.91 -6.00 4.13
N THR A 131 -9.48 -6.12 5.39
CA THR A 131 -10.19 -5.52 6.54
C THR A 131 -9.58 -4.20 7.01
N GLY A 132 -8.30 -3.95 6.70
CA GLY A 132 -7.56 -2.78 7.20
C GLY A 132 -7.23 -2.86 8.68
N VAL A 133 -7.38 -4.03 9.30
CA VAL A 133 -7.12 -4.26 10.73
C VAL A 133 -5.62 -4.33 10.98
N LEU A 134 -5.17 -3.62 12.02
CA LEU A 134 -3.80 -3.66 12.49
C LEU A 134 -3.58 -4.82 13.46
N SER A 135 -2.42 -5.46 13.33
CA SER A 135 -1.92 -6.46 14.26
C SER A 135 -0.40 -6.41 14.36
N TYR A 136 0.17 -7.10 15.35
CA TYR A 136 1.61 -7.33 15.35
C TYR A 136 2.01 -8.24 14.19
N ALA A 137 3.13 -7.92 13.55
CA ALA A 137 3.63 -8.74 12.46
C ALA A 137 4.00 -10.15 12.98
N PRO A 138 3.53 -11.23 12.32
CA PRO A 138 3.87 -12.59 12.71
C PRO A 138 5.34 -12.96 12.43
N TRP A 139 6.03 -12.18 11.58
CA TRP A 139 7.42 -12.38 11.19
C TRP A 139 8.17 -11.05 11.18
N GLN A 140 9.48 -11.09 11.40
CA GLN A 140 10.36 -9.92 11.30
C GLN A 140 10.63 -9.51 9.84
N GLN A 141 10.53 -10.46 8.92
CA GLN A 141 10.71 -10.24 7.47
C GLN A 141 9.72 -11.14 6.74
N CYS A 142 9.21 -10.66 5.62
CA CYS A 142 8.30 -11.43 4.80
C CYS A 142 9.00 -12.67 4.22
N PRO A 143 8.45 -13.89 4.39
CA PRO A 143 9.04 -15.11 3.87
C PRO A 143 8.93 -15.24 2.33
N GLU A 144 8.16 -14.37 1.65
CA GLU A 144 8.07 -14.39 0.20
C GLU A 144 9.42 -14.03 -0.45
N LYS A 145 9.88 -14.88 -1.37
CA LYS A 145 11.08 -14.64 -2.17
C LYS A 145 10.88 -13.38 -3.02
N LYS A 146 11.37 -12.23 -2.55
CA LYS A 146 11.48 -11.03 -3.38
C LYS A 146 12.32 -11.37 -4.62
N LEU A 147 11.72 -11.25 -5.80
CA LEU A 147 12.45 -11.32 -7.06
C LEU A 147 13.58 -10.28 -7.03
N ARG A 148 14.84 -10.74 -7.10
CA ARG A 148 16.04 -9.87 -7.02
C ARG A 148 15.98 -8.69 -8.00
N LEU A 149 15.32 -8.87 -9.14
CA LEU A 149 15.12 -7.84 -10.16
C LEU A 149 14.21 -6.69 -9.71
N MET A 150 13.13 -7.00 -8.99
CA MET A 150 12.21 -6.00 -8.42
C MET A 150 12.90 -5.17 -7.33
N LYS A 151 13.77 -5.79 -6.52
CA LYS A 151 14.57 -5.07 -5.51
C LYS A 151 15.52 -4.05 -6.16
N TRP A 152 16.14 -4.40 -7.29
CA TRP A 152 16.99 -3.49 -8.07
C TRP A 152 16.19 -2.35 -8.71
N LEU A 153 15.02 -2.63 -9.30
CA LEU A 153 14.16 -1.61 -9.91
C LEU A 153 13.65 -0.60 -8.88
N ARG A 154 13.18 -1.07 -7.71
CA ARG A 154 12.73 -0.18 -6.63
C ARG A 154 13.87 0.68 -6.09
N MET A 155 15.08 0.13 -6.02
CA MET A 155 16.27 0.88 -5.58
C MET A 155 16.70 1.94 -6.59
N LYS A 156 16.53 1.69 -7.89
CA LYS A 156 16.86 2.64 -8.95
C LYS A 156 15.80 3.72 -9.20
N PHE A 157 14.53 3.44 -8.93
CA PHE A 157 13.41 4.30 -9.34
C PHE A 157 12.43 4.65 -8.21
N GLY A 158 12.56 4.09 -7.01
CA GLY A 158 11.60 4.21 -5.90
C GLY A 158 11.98 5.21 -4.81
N ARG A 159 12.71 6.29 -5.13
CA ARG A 159 12.92 7.42 -4.23
C ARG A 159 12.37 8.69 -4.89
N GLY A 160 11.15 9.02 -4.52
CA GLY A 160 10.41 10.24 -4.84
C GLY A 160 9.25 10.33 -3.87
#